data_AF-A0AAD1RSG6-F1
#
_entry.id   AF-A0AAD1RSG6-F1
#
_cell.length_a   1.000
_cell.length_b   1.000
_cell.length_c   1.000
_cell.angle_alpha   90.00
_cell.angle_beta   90.00
_cell.angle_gamma   90.00
#
_symmetry.space_group_name_H-M   'P 1'
#
loop_
_entity.id
_entity.type
_entity.pdbx_description
1 polymer ?
#
loop_
_entity_poly.entity_id
_entity_poly.type
_entity_poly.pdbx_seq_one_letter_code
_entity_poly.pdbx_strand_id
1 'polypeptide(L)'
;MVEAMLYSLLNTRYGADDNHCVVSMGRSIVGKHFALMVGESRTSGVDIVKQLLLEPAVPGKSWVKFLPDIILHYRGQFQMRRQKRNEELCDALLQAITFYDLIVT
;
A
#
# COMPACT_ATOMS: atom_id res chain seq x y z
N MET A 1 -18.18 -9.71 1.32
CA MET A 1 -19.00 -9.28 0.16
C MET A 1 -18.22 -8.39 -0.78
N VAL A 2 -17.62 -7.28 -0.31
CA VAL A 2 -16.80 -6.38 -1.14
C VAL A 2 -15.64 -7.10 -1.84
N GLU A 3 -14.87 -7.92 -1.13
CA GLU A 3 -13.77 -8.70 -1.71
C GLU A 3 -14.25 -9.57 -2.88
N ALA A 4 -15.28 -10.41 -2.68
CA ALA A 4 -15.84 -11.24 -3.73
C ALA A 4 -16.31 -10.44 -4.96
N MET A 5 -16.90 -9.25 -4.77
CA MET A 5 -17.27 -8.36 -5.87
C MET A 5 -16.05 -7.81 -6.61
N LEU A 6 -14.99 -7.41 -5.90
CA LEU A 6 -13.75 -6.95 -6.52
C LEU A 6 -13.08 -8.08 -7.33
N TYR A 7 -13.06 -9.30 -6.80
CA TYR A 7 -12.60 -10.48 -7.52
C TYR A 7 -13.42 -10.74 -8.79
N SER A 8 -14.74 -10.63 -8.72
CA SER A 8 -15.62 -10.84 -9.88
C SER A 8 -15.48 -9.74 -10.93
N LEU A 9 -15.35 -8.48 -10.52
CA LEU A 9 -15.41 -7.33 -11.44
C LEU A 9 -14.05 -7.00 -12.05
N LEU A 10 -12.96 -7.19 -11.30
CA LEU A 10 -11.61 -6.80 -11.75
C LEU A 10 -10.88 -7.92 -12.50
N ASN A 11 -11.30 -9.19 -12.34
CA ASN A 11 -10.81 -10.29 -13.18
C ASN A 11 -11.52 -10.28 -14.54
N THR A 12 -11.31 -9.22 -15.34
CA THR A 12 -11.98 -9.02 -16.64
C THR A 12 -11.56 -10.01 -17.74
N ARG A 13 -10.49 -10.78 -17.51
CA ARG A 13 -9.95 -11.80 -18.44
C ARG A 13 -10.24 -13.24 -18.01
N TYR A 14 -11.08 -13.42 -17.00
CA TYR A 14 -11.43 -14.74 -16.48
C TYR A 14 -12.07 -15.59 -17.60
N GLY A 15 -11.32 -16.59 -18.09
CA GLY A 15 -11.79 -17.51 -19.13
C GLY A 15 -10.95 -17.57 -20.41
N ALA A 16 -10.00 -16.64 -20.64
CA ALA A 16 -9.10 -16.70 -21.81
C ALA A 16 -7.72 -17.29 -21.47
N ASP A 17 -7.18 -16.95 -20.31
CA ASP A 17 -5.98 -17.51 -19.70
C ASP A 17 -6.31 -17.67 -18.21
N ASP A 18 -5.91 -18.77 -17.56
CA ASP A 18 -6.18 -19.09 -16.14
C ASP A 18 -5.43 -18.18 -15.15
N ASN A 19 -5.19 -16.92 -15.53
CA ASN A 19 -4.43 -15.94 -14.78
C ASN A 19 -5.36 -15.03 -13.97
N HIS A 20 -5.42 -15.24 -12.66
CA HIS A 20 -6.04 -14.31 -11.72
C HIS A 20 -5.22 -13.01 -11.65
N CYS A 21 -5.86 -11.87 -11.92
CA CYS A 21 -5.25 -10.55 -11.80
C CYS A 21 -5.50 -9.89 -10.43
N VAL A 22 -6.36 -10.52 -9.60
CA VAL A 22 -6.71 -10.04 -8.25
C VAL A 22 -6.14 -11.02 -7.23
N VAL A 23 -5.40 -10.49 -6.25
CA VAL A 23 -4.81 -11.26 -5.16
C VAL A 23 -5.20 -10.68 -3.79
N SER A 24 -5.29 -11.56 -2.78
CA SER A 24 -5.52 -11.17 -1.38
C SER A 24 -4.21 -11.30 -0.62
N MET A 25 -3.82 -10.24 0.08
CA MET A 25 -2.58 -10.18 0.85
C MET A 25 -2.89 -10.09 2.34
N GLY A 26 -2.28 -10.98 3.12
CA GLY A 26 -2.45 -11.00 4.57
C GLY A 26 -1.94 -9.71 5.21
N ARG A 27 -2.78 -9.03 6.00
CA ARG A 27 -2.43 -7.77 6.67
C ARG A 27 -1.23 -7.86 7.61
N SER A 28 -0.99 -9.03 8.18
CA SER A 28 0.17 -9.32 9.04
C SER A 28 1.48 -9.41 8.24
N ILE A 29 1.44 -9.75 6.95
CA ILE A 29 2.63 -9.79 6.09
C ILE A 29 3.18 -8.37 5.92
N VAL A 30 2.30 -7.43 5.57
CA VAL A 30 2.64 -6.00 5.48
C VAL A 30 3.14 -5.47 6.83
N GLY A 31 2.48 -5.86 7.93
CA GLY A 31 2.90 -5.49 9.27
C GLY A 31 4.32 -5.99 9.61
N LYS A 32 4.65 -7.24 9.28
CA LYS A 32 5.99 -7.81 9.48
C LYS A 32 7.03 -7.12 8.61
N HIS A 33 6.72 -6.84 7.34
CA HIS A 33 7.62 -6.17 6.39
C HIS A 33 8.11 -4.82 6.89
N PHE A 34 7.22 -4.04 7.50
CA PHE A 34 7.51 -2.70 8.01
C PHE A 34 7.77 -2.64 9.53
N ALA A 35 7.94 -3.79 10.19
CA ALA A 35 8.11 -3.87 11.65
C ALA A 35 6.99 -3.16 12.45
N LEU A 36 5.75 -3.23 11.97
CA LEU A 36 4.55 -2.64 12.59
C LEU A 36 3.80 -3.61 13.53
N MET A 37 4.35 -4.79 13.80
CA MET A 37 3.68 -5.78 14.67
C MET A 37 4.06 -5.58 16.14
N VAL A 38 3.07 -5.54 17.02
CA VAL A 38 3.21 -5.61 18.49
C VAL A 38 2.43 -6.81 18.98
N GLY A 39 3.15 -7.91 19.24
CA GLY A 39 2.53 -9.23 19.39
C GLY A 39 1.80 -9.63 18.11
N GLU A 40 0.52 -9.98 18.24
CA GLU A 40 -0.35 -10.34 17.10
C GLU A 40 -1.10 -9.13 16.50
N SER A 41 -0.97 -7.95 17.11
CA SER A 41 -1.67 -6.73 16.67
C SER A 41 -0.76 -5.87 15.81
N ARG A 42 -1.32 -5.31 14.73
CA ARG A 42 -0.61 -4.35 13.87
C ARG A 42 -0.85 -2.91 14.33
N THR A 43 0.21 -2.11 14.40
CA THR A 43 0.17 -0.68 14.68
C THR A 43 -0.03 0.15 13.40
N SER A 44 -0.27 1.45 13.55
CA SER A 44 -0.53 2.35 12.42
C SER A 44 0.72 2.57 11.57
N GLY A 45 0.58 2.44 10.25
CA GLY A 45 1.65 2.72 9.28
C GLY A 45 1.76 4.20 8.88
N VAL A 46 0.98 5.09 9.50
CA VAL A 46 0.87 6.50 9.11
C VAL A 46 2.21 7.23 9.16
N ASP A 47 3.03 6.99 10.18
CA ASP A 47 4.31 7.69 10.32
C ASP A 47 5.35 7.22 9.30
N ILE A 48 5.32 5.96 8.89
CA ILE A 48 6.13 5.45 7.78
C ILE A 48 5.74 6.15 6.48
N VAL A 49 4.44 6.28 6.20
CA VAL A 49 3.98 6.97 4.99
C VAL A 49 4.30 8.46 5.01
N LYS A 50 4.23 9.13 6.17
CA LYS A 50 4.71 10.51 6.30
C LYS A 50 6.19 10.62 5.95
N GLN A 51 7.02 9.70 6.45
CA GLN A 51 8.44 9.69 6.15
C GLN A 51 8.69 9.48 4.66
N LEU A 52 8.03 8.50 4.03
CA LEU A 52 8.09 8.26 2.58
C LEU A 52 7.69 9.49 1.76
N LEU A 53 6.68 10.24 2.22
CA LEU A 53 6.24 11.46 1.56
C LEU A 53 7.17 12.64 1.78
N LEU A 54 7.95 12.69 2.87
CA LEU A 54 8.82 13.82 3.20
C LEU A 54 10.24 13.64 2.66
N GLU A 55 10.76 12.41 2.67
CA GLU A 55 12.12 12.11 2.26
C GLU A 55 12.28 12.21 0.73
N PRO A 56 13.37 12.85 0.25
CA PRO A 56 13.68 12.85 -1.17
C PRO A 56 14.02 11.43 -1.62
N ALA A 57 13.55 11.04 -2.80
CA ALA A 57 13.86 9.73 -3.35
C ALA A 57 15.37 9.61 -3.63
N VAL A 58 16.05 8.69 -2.95
CA VAL A 58 17.45 8.36 -3.15
C VAL A 58 17.55 7.13 -4.05
N PRO A 59 18.29 7.21 -5.19
CA PRO A 59 18.50 6.06 -6.05
C PRO A 59 19.04 4.84 -5.28
N GLY A 60 18.36 3.71 -5.39
CA GLY A 60 18.78 2.44 -4.76
C GLY A 60 18.42 2.28 -3.29
N LYS A 61 17.81 3.28 -2.64
CA LYS A 61 17.43 3.21 -1.20
C LYS A 61 15.94 3.49 -0.95
N SER A 62 15.26 4.20 -1.84
CA SER A 62 13.84 4.50 -1.68
C SER A 62 12.95 3.38 -2.20
N TRP A 63 12.06 2.88 -1.35
CA TRP A 63 11.03 1.88 -1.71
C TRP A 63 10.03 2.38 -2.75
N VAL A 64 9.83 3.69 -2.84
CA VAL A 64 8.86 4.29 -3.75
C VAL A 64 9.38 5.62 -4.30
N LYS A 65 8.98 5.94 -5.54
CA LYS A 65 9.26 7.23 -6.18
C LYS A 65 7.93 7.95 -6.42
N PHE A 66 7.84 9.18 -5.95
CA PHE A 66 6.69 10.04 -6.21
C PHE A 66 7.04 11.09 -7.26
N LEU A 67 6.14 11.30 -8.23
CA LEU A 67 6.28 12.40 -9.17
C LEU A 67 6.06 13.75 -8.46
N PRO A 68 6.80 14.82 -8.81
CA PRO A 68 6.75 16.11 -8.10
C PRO A 68 5.35 16.73 -7.98
N ASP A 69 4.54 16.66 -9.03
CA ASP A 69 3.19 17.23 -9.01
C ASP A 69 2.24 16.42 -8.10
N ILE A 70 2.48 15.12 -8.06
CA ILE A 70 1.70 14.15 -7.30
C ILE A 70 2.02 14.24 -5.80
N ILE A 71 3.30 14.37 -5.44
CA ILE A 71 3.73 14.44 -4.04
C ILE A 71 3.23 15.71 -3.34
N LEU A 72 3.21 16.85 -4.04
CA LEU A 72 2.69 18.10 -3.49
C LEU A 72 1.20 17.98 -3.15
N HIS A 73 0.43 17.38 -4.05
CA HIS A 73 -0.98 17.13 -3.86
C HIS A 73 -1.25 16.18 -2.67
N TYR A 74 -0.53 15.07 -2.58
CA TYR A 74 -0.72 14.12 -1.48
C TYR A 74 -0.28 14.68 -0.12
N ARG A 75 0.80 15.46 -0.06
CA ARG A 75 1.21 16.15 1.19
C ARG A 75 0.10 17.07 1.70
N GLY A 76 -0.51 17.86 0.82
CA GLY A 76 -1.64 18.73 1.19
C GLY A 76 -2.89 17.96 1.61
N GLN A 77 -3.25 16.89 0.88
CA GLN A 77 -4.40 16.06 1.25
C GLN A 77 -4.21 15.31 2.57
N PHE A 78 -2.99 14.85 2.87
CA PHE A 78 -2.70 14.08 4.08
C PHE A 78 -2.97 14.88 5.36
N GLN A 79 -2.69 16.19 5.33
CA GLN A 79 -2.94 17.12 6.43
C GLN A 79 -4.43 17.41 6.65
N MET A 80 -5.27 17.30 5.62
CA MET A 80 -6.68 17.73 5.65
C MET A 80 -7.69 16.58 5.85
N ARG A 81 -7.24 15.32 5.89
CA ARG A 81 -8.10 14.13 5.93
C ARG A 81 -8.35 13.63 7.36
N ARG A 82 -9.54 13.05 7.59
CA ARG A 82 -9.87 12.34 8.84
C ARG A 82 -8.91 11.16 9.05
N GLN A 83 -8.49 10.94 10.29
CA GLN A 83 -7.50 9.93 10.70
C GLN A 83 -7.77 8.53 10.10
N LYS A 84 -9.01 8.01 10.21
CA LYS A 84 -9.38 6.71 9.64
C LYS A 84 -9.18 6.60 8.12
N ARG A 85 -9.47 7.68 7.37
CA ARG A 85 -9.29 7.72 5.90
C ARG A 85 -7.82 7.80 5.51
N ASN A 86 -6.97 8.32 6.41
CA ASN A 86 -5.53 8.29 6.23
C ASN A 86 -4.96 6.89 6.48
N GLU A 87 -5.50 6.14 7.44
CA GLU A 87 -5.06 4.77 7.70
C GLU A 87 -5.30 3.84 6.50
N GLU A 88 -6.51 3.85 5.92
CA GLU A 88 -6.80 3.01 4.74
C GLU A 88 -5.91 3.38 3.53
N LEU A 89 -5.63 4.67 3.32
CA LEU A 89 -4.73 5.13 2.25
C LEU A 89 -3.27 4.72 2.53
N CYS A 90 -2.82 4.85 3.78
CA CYS A 90 -1.48 4.41 4.18
C CYS A 90 -1.34 2.90 4.00
N ASP A 91 -2.33 2.13 4.46
CA ASP A 91 -2.34 0.68 4.35
C ASP A 91 -2.32 0.22 2.90
N ALA A 92 -3.06 0.88 2.00
CA ALA A 92 -3.03 0.58 0.58
C ALA A 92 -1.65 0.82 -0.05
N LEU A 93 -0.99 1.93 0.29
CA LEU A 93 0.36 2.23 -0.19
C LEU A 93 1.39 1.22 0.34
N LEU A 94 1.37 0.95 1.64
CA LEU A 94 2.28 -0.01 2.26
C LEU A 94 2.06 -1.42 1.70
N GLN A 95 0.81 -1.83 1.47
CA GLN A 95 0.51 -3.11 0.84
C GLN A 95 1.07 -3.19 -0.59
N ALA A 96 0.99 -2.12 -1.38
CA ALA A 96 1.55 -2.09 -2.74
C ALA A 96 3.08 -2.20 -2.73
N ILE A 97 3.75 -1.50 -1.81
CA ILE A 97 5.21 -1.58 -1.64
C ILE A 97 5.62 -3.00 -1.23
N THR A 98 5.00 -3.58 -0.20
CA THR A 98 5.31 -4.94 0.24
C THR A 98 5.05 -5.96 -0.87
N PHE A 99 3.97 -5.81 -1.62
CA PHE A 99 3.67 -6.70 -2.75
C PHE A 99 4.77 -6.66 -3.81
N TYR A 100 5.23 -5.47 -4.18
CA TYR A 100 6.32 -5.31 -5.16
C TYR A 100 7.63 -5.92 -4.64
N ASP A 101 8.00 -5.63 -3.39
CA ASP A 101 9.21 -6.16 -2.78
C ASP A 101 9.19 -7.70 -2.72
N LEU A 102 8.05 -8.32 -2.41
CA LEU A 102 7.93 -9.78 -2.31
C LEU A 102 7.91 -10.52 -3.65
N ILE A 103 7.57 -9.85 -4.75
CA ILE A 103 7.54 -10.46 -6.09
C ILE A 103 8.85 -10.24 -6.84
N VAL A 104 9.55 -9.14 -6.55
CA VAL A 104 10.83 -8.81 -7.17
C VAL A 104 12.02 -9.49 -6.46
N THR A 105 11.79 -10.07 -5.27
CA THR A 105 12.77 -10.90 -4.54
C THR A 105 12.67 -12.36 -4.95
#